data_AF-A0A382NXD1-F1
#
_entry.id   AF-A0A382NXD1-F1
#
_cell.length_a   1.000
_cell.length_b   1.000
_cell.length_c   1.000
_cell.angle_alpha   90.00
_cell.angle_beta   90.00
_cell.angle_gamma   90.00
#
_symmetry.space_group_name_H-M   'P 1'
#
loop_
_entity.id
_entity.type
_entity.pdbx_description
1 polymer ?
#
loop_
_entity_poly.entity_id
_entity_poly.type
_entity_poly.pdbx_seq_one_letter_code
_entity_poly.pdbx_strand_id
1 'polypeptide(L)'
;MTDVIKSVRVKVVEDDPKGITINVSNDGNCESPIPVNEPAEVEASVSSNSSPPSEPTETTRRNKNRNSMKYRNTGQWRDVIANAWQENAESESFAGMTLEEFKSVTQDTIAERETLEKLRRDVSGTIVRRKVADKETRSKNKRVVYAILASPKFGADSDLYRSLGYVTDIERASGLKREGGDSAPETDQ
;
A
#
# COMPACT_ATOMS: atom_id res chain seq x y z
N MET A 1 -19.46 5.85 -25.08
CA MET A 1 -18.13 5.20 -25.05
C MET A 1 -17.77 5.03 -23.59
N THR A 2 -17.84 3.81 -23.08
CA THR A 2 -17.55 3.47 -21.67
C THR A 2 -16.07 3.12 -21.53
N ASP A 3 -15.31 3.94 -20.80
CA ASP A 3 -13.95 3.60 -20.41
C ASP A 3 -13.99 2.49 -19.35
N VAL A 4 -13.63 1.27 -19.77
CA VAL A 4 -13.59 0.10 -18.88
C VAL A 4 -12.21 0.05 -18.24
N ILE A 5 -12.15 0.29 -16.93
CA ILE A 5 -10.93 0.12 -16.12
C ILE A 5 -10.51 -1.36 -16.19
N LYS A 6 -9.34 -1.63 -16.77
CA LYS A 6 -8.86 -3.00 -17.00
C LYS A 6 -8.13 -3.63 -15.81
N SER A 7 -7.51 -2.85 -14.92
CA SER A 7 -6.91 -3.40 -13.70
C SER A 7 -6.74 -2.35 -12.59
N VAL A 8 -6.90 -2.80 -11.34
CA VAL A 8 -6.58 -2.02 -10.12
C VAL A 8 -5.65 -2.87 -9.26
N ARG A 9 -4.50 -2.29 -8.87
CA ARG A 9 -3.58 -2.94 -7.92
C ARG A 9 -3.43 -2.09 -6.66
N VAL A 10 -3.64 -2.75 -5.52
CA VAL A 10 -3.47 -2.17 -4.19
C VAL A 10 -2.27 -2.83 -3.55
N LYS A 11 -1.25 -2.04 -3.20
CA LYS A 11 -0.13 -2.49 -2.38
C LYS A 11 -0.22 -1.83 -1.01
N VAL A 12 -0.16 -2.66 0.03
CA VAL A 12 0.01 -2.23 1.41
C VAL A 12 1.50 -2.32 1.71
N VAL A 13 2.12 -1.18 2.02
CA VAL A 13 3.53 -1.15 2.42
C VAL A 13 3.61 -1.63 3.87
N GLU A 14 4.25 -2.77 4.11
CA GLU A 14 4.24 -3.45 5.43
C GLU A 14 4.88 -2.63 6.56
N ASP A 15 5.74 -1.66 6.23
CA ASP A 15 6.48 -0.84 7.21
C ASP A 15 5.84 0.53 7.51
N ASP A 16 4.76 0.93 6.82
CA ASP A 16 4.00 2.13 7.16
C ASP A 16 2.48 1.86 7.15
N PRO A 17 1.82 1.78 8.33
CA PRO A 17 0.39 1.50 8.42
C PRO A 17 -0.50 2.63 7.86
N LYS A 18 0.08 3.74 7.38
CA LYS A 18 -0.64 4.83 6.69
C LYS A 18 -0.35 4.91 5.18
N GLY A 19 0.58 4.12 4.66
CA GLY A 19 0.96 4.11 3.24
C GLY A 19 0.13 3.13 2.41
N ILE A 20 -1.08 3.52 1.99
CA ILE A 20 -1.80 2.79 0.93
C ILE A 20 -1.58 3.52 -0.39
N THR A 21 -0.88 2.87 -1.32
CA THR A 21 -0.70 3.37 -2.69
C THR A 21 -1.64 2.62 -3.62
N ILE A 22 -2.54 3.35 -4.28
CA ILE A 22 -3.48 2.81 -5.26
C ILE A 22 -3.04 3.27 -6.64
N ASN A 23 -2.63 2.32 -7.49
CA ASN A 23 -2.29 2.60 -8.87
C ASN A 23 -3.44 2.12 -9.78
N VAL A 24 -3.99 3.05 -10.54
CA VAL A 24 -5.00 2.79 -11.59
C VAL A 24 -4.35 3.13 -12.92
N SER A 25 -4.17 2.12 -13.76
CA SER A 25 -3.55 2.26 -15.09
C SER A 25 -4.58 1.86 -16.13
N ASN A 26 -4.77 2.69 -17.16
CA ASN A 26 -5.68 2.37 -18.26
C ASN A 26 -4.97 1.73 -19.46
N ASP A 27 -3.64 1.70 -19.44
CA ASP A 27 -2.84 1.35 -20.62
C ASP A 27 -1.84 0.27 -20.21
N GLY A 28 -1.81 -0.82 -20.98
CA GLY A 28 -0.87 -1.90 -20.76
C GLY A 28 0.54 -1.45 -21.08
N ASN A 29 1.33 -1.15 -20.06
CA ASN A 29 2.77 -1.31 -20.13
C ASN A 29 3.34 -1.61 -18.74
N CYS A 30 4.09 -2.69 -18.65
CA CYS A 30 4.75 -3.17 -17.44
C CYS A 30 6.20 -2.72 -17.51
N GLU A 31 6.63 -1.80 -16.64
CA GLU A 31 8.06 -1.67 -16.33
C GLU A 31 8.25 -1.10 -14.92
N SER A 32 9.04 -1.81 -14.13
CA SER A 32 9.43 -1.46 -12.76
C SER A 32 10.56 -0.42 -12.77
N PRO A 33 10.71 0.44 -11.75
CA PRO A 33 11.84 1.37 -11.68
C PRO A 33 13.09 0.67 -11.15
N ILE A 34 14.23 0.86 -11.82
CA ILE A 34 15.56 0.63 -11.25
C ILE A 34 16.03 1.97 -10.63
N PRO A 35 16.56 1.97 -9.38
CA PRO A 35 17.11 3.16 -8.72
C PRO A 35 18.56 3.40 -9.15
N VAL A 36 19.10 4.61 -8.89
CA VAL A 36 20.44 4.90 -8.31
C VAL A 36 20.93 6.32 -8.68
N ASN A 37 21.09 7.12 -7.62
CA ASN A 37 22.09 8.15 -7.28
C ASN A 37 22.39 9.41 -8.13
N GLU A 38 22.36 10.53 -7.38
CA GLU A 38 23.25 11.72 -7.37
C GLU A 38 24.64 11.56 -8.02
N PRO A 39 25.31 12.65 -8.47
CA PRO A 39 25.58 13.83 -7.63
C PRO A 39 25.70 15.22 -8.32
N ALA A 40 25.93 16.22 -7.46
CA ALA A 40 26.78 17.41 -7.65
C ALA A 40 26.13 18.78 -7.94
N GLU A 41 26.27 19.64 -6.93
CA GLU A 41 26.58 21.09 -6.91
C GLU A 41 26.89 21.75 -8.27
N VAL A 42 26.33 22.95 -8.53
CA VAL A 42 27.04 24.25 -8.44
C VAL A 42 26.16 25.44 -8.87
N GLU A 43 26.13 26.46 -7.99
CA GLU A 43 26.27 27.91 -8.21
C GLU A 43 25.80 28.57 -9.52
N ALA A 44 24.96 29.60 -9.31
CA ALA A 44 25.05 30.96 -9.86
C ALA A 44 24.84 31.24 -11.36
N SER A 45 23.93 32.20 -11.60
CA SER A 45 24.13 33.42 -12.41
C SER A 45 23.03 33.68 -13.43
N VAL A 46 22.23 34.71 -13.10
CA VAL A 46 21.40 35.48 -14.02
C VAL A 46 22.30 36.21 -15.01
N SER A 47 22.05 36.11 -16.32
CA SER A 47 22.30 37.23 -17.24
C SER A 47 21.51 37.10 -18.55
N SER A 48 20.64 38.08 -18.71
CA SER A 48 19.81 38.53 -19.84
C SER A 48 20.40 38.40 -21.26
N ASN A 49 19.56 37.99 -22.24
CA ASN A 49 19.05 38.91 -23.27
C ASN A 49 18.14 38.25 -24.35
N SER A 50 17.10 39.03 -24.72
CA SER A 50 16.43 39.10 -26.03
C SER A 50 15.39 38.05 -26.45
N SER A 51 14.13 38.49 -26.52
CA SER A 51 13.08 38.06 -27.47
C SER A 51 12.70 39.31 -28.30
N PRO A 52 12.00 39.27 -29.46
CA PRO A 52 10.96 38.30 -29.90
C PRO A 52 10.95 38.13 -31.47
N PRO A 53 9.85 37.84 -32.21
CA PRO A 53 8.57 37.17 -31.93
C PRO A 53 8.27 36.03 -32.92
N SER A 54 7.74 34.89 -32.48
CA SER A 54 7.04 33.96 -33.39
C SER A 54 5.96 33.21 -32.62
N GLU A 55 4.71 33.51 -33.00
CA GLU A 55 3.48 32.72 -32.89
C GLU A 55 3.04 32.19 -31.51
N PRO A 56 1.80 32.51 -31.06
CA PRO A 56 1.26 31.93 -29.84
C PRO A 56 0.82 30.49 -30.12
N THR A 57 1.73 29.53 -30.06
CA THR A 57 1.33 28.17 -29.67
C THR A 57 1.04 28.20 -28.17
N GLU A 58 -0.10 28.78 -27.82
CA GLU A 58 -0.76 28.56 -26.56
C GLU A 58 -1.18 27.08 -26.53
N THR A 59 -0.25 26.17 -26.22
CA THR A 59 -0.66 25.01 -25.43
C THR A 59 -0.88 25.52 -24.02
N THR A 60 -1.97 26.27 -23.82
CA THR A 60 -2.53 26.42 -22.50
C THR A 60 -2.93 25.02 -22.07
N ARG A 61 -2.03 24.31 -21.37
CA ARG A 61 -2.46 23.33 -20.38
C ARG A 61 -3.30 24.13 -19.40
N ARG A 62 -4.60 24.17 -19.65
CA ARG A 62 -5.62 24.82 -18.83
C ARG A 62 -5.33 24.37 -17.40
N ASN A 63 -4.74 25.24 -16.59
CA ASN A 63 -4.55 24.99 -15.17
C ASN A 63 -5.96 25.01 -14.56
N LYS A 64 -6.60 23.84 -14.55
CA LYS A 64 -8.03 23.69 -14.33
C LYS A 64 -8.42 23.76 -12.86
N ASN A 65 -7.53 24.20 -11.96
CA ASN A 65 -7.82 24.15 -10.55
C ASN A 65 -7.18 25.29 -9.76
N ARG A 66 -7.67 26.52 -9.99
CA ARG A 66 -7.42 27.64 -9.06
C ARG A 66 -8.31 27.57 -7.81
N ASN A 67 -9.43 26.83 -7.87
CA ASN A 67 -10.40 26.73 -6.78
C ASN A 67 -10.36 25.36 -6.03
N SER A 68 -9.38 24.50 -6.33
CA SER A 68 -9.20 23.25 -5.59
C SER A 68 -8.47 23.53 -4.29
N MET A 69 -9.22 23.88 -3.25
CA MET A 69 -8.68 23.95 -1.91
C MET A 69 -8.16 22.55 -1.51
N LYS A 70 -6.88 22.47 -1.14
CA LYS A 70 -6.16 21.20 -0.90
C LYS A 70 -6.55 20.55 0.44
N TYR A 71 -7.80 20.15 0.59
CA TYR A 71 -8.19 19.35 1.76
C TYR A 71 -7.75 17.90 1.58
N ARG A 72 -7.04 17.38 2.58
CA ARG A 72 -6.52 16.00 2.54
C ARG A 72 -7.64 14.95 2.51
N ASN A 73 -8.82 15.27 3.03
CA ASN A 73 -10.00 14.42 2.90
C ASN A 73 -11.33 15.20 2.97
N THR A 74 -12.41 14.58 2.48
CA THR A 74 -13.76 15.17 2.38
C THR A 74 -14.37 15.55 3.72
N GLY A 75 -14.09 14.80 4.80
CA GLY A 75 -14.61 15.11 6.13
C GLY A 75 -14.01 16.41 6.67
N GLN A 76 -12.68 16.55 6.56
CA GLN A 76 -11.99 17.79 6.90
C GLN A 76 -12.50 18.97 6.07
N TRP A 77 -12.73 18.76 4.77
CA TRP A 77 -13.29 19.81 3.93
C TRP A 77 -14.69 20.24 4.40
N ARG A 78 -15.57 19.27 4.68
CA ARG A 78 -16.91 19.50 5.21
C ARG A 78 -16.86 20.31 6.50
N ASP A 79 -15.96 19.97 7.42
CA ASP A 79 -15.83 20.69 8.68
C ASP A 79 -15.33 22.13 8.48
N VAL A 80 -14.41 22.37 7.54
CA VAL A 80 -14.00 23.74 7.22
C VAL A 80 -15.14 24.54 6.59
N ILE A 81 -15.94 23.94 5.70
CA ILE A 81 -17.14 24.60 5.15
C ILE A 81 -18.10 24.96 6.29
N ALA A 82 -18.42 24.00 7.16
CA ALA A 82 -19.37 24.20 8.25
C ALA A 82 -18.92 25.29 9.21
N ASN A 83 -17.63 25.32 9.58
CA ASN A 83 -17.07 26.32 10.49
C ASN A 83 -17.04 27.71 9.84
N ALA A 84 -16.56 27.82 8.61
CA ALA A 84 -16.53 29.10 7.90
C ALA A 84 -17.94 29.67 7.68
N TRP A 85 -18.91 28.82 7.35
CA TRP A 85 -20.30 29.22 7.23
C TRP A 85 -20.86 29.71 8.57
N GLN A 86 -20.64 28.95 9.65
CA GLN A 86 -21.07 29.34 11.00
C GLN A 86 -20.49 30.68 11.45
N GLU A 87 -19.22 30.96 11.15
CA GLU A 87 -18.56 32.20 11.56
C GLU A 87 -18.99 33.43 10.77
N ASN A 88 -19.30 33.28 9.48
CA ASN A 88 -19.44 34.42 8.56
C ASN A 88 -20.88 34.63 8.07
N ALA A 89 -21.72 33.60 8.07
CA ALA A 89 -23.00 33.63 7.38
C ALA A 89 -24.02 32.61 7.94
N GLU A 90 -24.09 32.44 9.26
CA GLU A 90 -24.94 31.41 9.91
C GLU A 90 -26.42 31.46 9.50
N SER A 91 -26.97 32.66 9.28
CA SER A 91 -28.36 32.88 8.86
C SER A 91 -28.60 32.73 7.36
N GLU A 92 -27.55 32.64 6.54
CA GLU A 92 -27.68 32.56 5.10
C GLU A 92 -27.88 31.12 4.62
N SER A 93 -28.55 31.00 3.48
CA SER A 93 -28.74 29.72 2.79
C SER A 93 -27.84 29.65 1.56
N PHE A 94 -27.06 28.58 1.44
CA PHE A 94 -26.25 28.32 0.24
C PHE A 94 -26.74 27.06 -0.43
N ALA A 95 -26.76 27.03 -1.77
CA ALA A 95 -27.24 25.89 -2.55
C ALA A 95 -28.65 25.39 -2.14
N GLY A 96 -29.50 26.28 -1.62
CA GLY A 96 -30.85 25.94 -1.16
C GLY A 96 -30.91 25.17 0.16
N MET A 97 -29.83 25.14 0.94
CA MET A 97 -29.81 24.54 2.27
C MET A 97 -29.29 25.52 3.33
N THR A 98 -29.76 25.33 4.55
CA THR A 98 -29.24 25.97 5.77
C THR A 98 -27.99 25.26 6.28
N LEU A 99 -27.26 25.87 7.20
CA LEU A 99 -26.10 25.25 7.86
C LEU A 99 -26.47 23.93 8.57
N GLU A 100 -27.64 23.87 9.21
CA GLU A 100 -28.11 22.66 9.90
C GLU A 100 -28.42 21.53 8.92
N GLU A 101 -29.11 21.82 7.81
CA GLU A 101 -29.37 20.85 6.76
C GLU A 101 -28.09 20.36 6.11
N PHE A 102 -27.12 21.26 5.85
CA PHE A 102 -25.80 20.88 5.33
C PHE A 102 -25.08 19.91 6.29
N LYS A 103 -25.07 20.21 7.60
CA LYS A 103 -24.46 19.33 8.61
C LYS A 103 -25.16 17.97 8.64
N SER A 104 -26.49 17.95 8.53
CA SER A 104 -27.31 16.73 8.50
C SER A 104 -27.02 15.85 7.28
N VAL A 105 -27.11 16.39 6.06
CA VAL A 105 -26.93 15.60 4.82
C VAL A 105 -25.49 15.09 4.64
N THR A 106 -24.52 15.71 5.31
CA THR A 106 -23.12 15.29 5.26
C THR A 106 -22.69 14.41 6.43
N GLN A 107 -23.58 14.18 7.41
CA GLN A 107 -23.25 13.48 8.65
C GLN A 107 -22.82 12.03 8.41
N ASP A 108 -23.48 11.32 7.49
CA ASP A 108 -23.16 9.93 7.15
C ASP A 108 -21.70 9.77 6.70
N THR A 109 -21.19 10.74 5.94
CA THR A 109 -19.78 10.71 5.49
C THR A 109 -18.81 10.80 6.65
N ILE A 110 -19.16 11.54 7.70
CA ILE A 110 -18.34 11.64 8.92
C ILE A 110 -18.45 10.35 9.73
N ALA A 111 -19.66 9.84 9.93
CA ALA A 111 -19.91 8.61 10.69
C ALA A 111 -19.20 7.38 10.08
N GLU A 112 -19.21 7.25 8.75
CA GLU A 112 -18.51 6.16 8.06
C GLU A 112 -17.00 6.27 8.18
N ARG A 113 -16.46 7.50 8.21
CA ARG A 113 -15.03 7.72 8.42
C ARG A 113 -14.60 7.34 9.84
N GLU A 114 -15.37 7.71 10.84
CA GLU A 114 -15.13 7.30 12.23
C GLU A 114 -15.19 5.77 12.38
N THR A 115 -16.16 5.14 11.72
CA THR A 115 -16.30 3.68 11.67
C THR A 115 -15.08 3.02 11.03
N LEU A 116 -14.59 3.57 9.91
CA LEU A 116 -13.37 3.09 9.25
C LEU A 116 -12.14 3.23 10.15
N GLU A 117 -11.98 4.34 10.86
CA GLU A 117 -10.88 4.50 11.80
C GLU A 117 -10.94 3.50 12.94
N LYS A 118 -12.13 3.24 13.48
CA LYS A 118 -12.33 2.19 14.49
C LYS A 118 -11.93 0.83 13.95
N LEU A 119 -12.39 0.46 12.76
CA LEU A 119 -12.05 -0.81 12.14
C LEU A 119 -10.54 -0.96 11.91
N ARG A 120 -9.85 0.10 11.51
CA ARG A 120 -8.37 0.10 11.37
C ARG A 120 -7.67 -0.20 12.70
N ARG A 121 -8.15 0.38 13.80
CA ARG A 121 -7.63 0.08 15.15
C ARG A 121 -7.92 -1.37 15.53
N ASP A 122 -9.11 -1.87 15.23
CA ASP A 122 -9.50 -3.27 15.52
C ASP A 122 -8.69 -4.29 14.72
N VAL A 123 -8.43 -4.01 13.43
CA VAL A 123 -7.54 -4.82 12.58
C VAL A 123 -6.14 -4.85 13.16
N SER A 124 -5.57 -3.71 13.54
CA SER A 124 -4.26 -3.63 14.18
C SER A 124 -4.20 -4.47 15.46
N GLY A 125 -5.18 -4.34 16.36
CA GLY A 125 -5.27 -5.14 17.58
C GLY A 125 -5.41 -6.64 17.30
N THR A 126 -6.13 -7.02 16.24
CA THR A 126 -6.30 -8.42 15.83
C THR A 126 -5.00 -9.01 15.28
N ILE A 127 -4.24 -8.24 14.49
CA ILE A 127 -2.92 -8.64 13.99
C ILE A 127 -1.97 -8.94 15.16
N VAL A 128 -1.95 -8.08 16.19
CA VAL A 128 -1.11 -8.28 17.38
C VAL A 128 -1.51 -9.55 18.13
N ARG A 129 -2.81 -9.74 18.38
CA ARG A 129 -3.33 -10.96 19.05
C ARG A 129 -2.97 -12.22 18.28
N ARG A 130 -3.11 -12.21 16.95
CA ARG A 130 -2.67 -13.32 16.09
C ARG A 130 -1.18 -13.60 16.25
N LYS A 131 -0.33 -12.56 16.17
CA LYS A 131 1.13 -12.71 16.33
C LYS A 131 1.50 -13.33 17.68
N VAL A 132 0.79 -12.98 18.76
CA VAL A 132 0.99 -13.57 20.09
C VAL A 132 0.60 -15.04 20.10
N ALA A 133 -0.58 -15.40 19.58
CA ALA A 133 -1.03 -16.78 19.50
C ALA A 133 -0.12 -17.65 18.61
N ASP A 134 0.34 -17.11 17.48
CA ASP A 134 1.28 -17.77 16.58
C ASP A 134 2.62 -18.04 17.26
N LYS A 135 3.11 -17.10 18.08
CA LYS A 135 4.36 -17.28 18.86
C LYS A 135 4.24 -18.45 19.83
N GLU A 136 3.13 -18.55 20.55
CA GLU A 136 2.87 -19.66 21.46
C GLU A 136 2.79 -21.00 20.72
N THR A 137 2.05 -21.03 19.61
CA THR A 137 1.91 -22.22 18.75
C THR A 137 3.25 -22.68 18.20
N ARG A 138 4.09 -21.76 17.70
CA ARG A 138 5.46 -22.06 17.24
C ARG A 138 6.31 -22.66 18.34
N SER A 139 6.19 -22.17 19.58
CA SER A 139 6.91 -22.73 20.73
C SER A 139 6.50 -24.17 21.01
N LYS A 140 5.19 -24.47 21.00
CA LYS A 140 4.66 -25.83 21.16
C LYS A 140 5.13 -26.76 20.04
N ASN A 141 5.03 -26.32 18.79
CA ASN A 141 5.48 -27.09 17.63
C ASN A 141 6.98 -27.43 17.73
N LYS A 142 7.83 -26.47 18.12
CA LYS A 142 9.27 -26.72 18.34
C LYS A 142 9.52 -27.77 19.41
N ARG A 143 8.77 -27.75 20.53
CA ARG A 143 8.90 -28.78 21.58
C ARG A 143 8.56 -30.17 21.07
N VAL A 144 7.51 -30.30 20.26
CA VAL A 144 7.15 -31.58 19.63
C VAL A 144 8.28 -32.07 18.72
N VAL A 145 8.85 -31.18 17.90
CA VAL A 145 9.97 -31.53 17.02
C VAL A 145 11.19 -31.98 17.82
N TYR A 146 11.52 -31.31 18.93
CA TYR A 146 12.60 -31.77 19.81
C TYR A 146 12.32 -33.10 20.46
N ALA A 147 11.06 -33.39 20.83
CA ALA A 147 10.68 -34.70 21.35
C ALA A 147 10.80 -35.80 20.28
N ILE A 148 10.48 -35.51 19.01
CA ILE A 148 10.68 -36.44 17.89
C ILE A 148 12.17 -36.75 17.72
N LEU A 149 13.03 -35.73 17.76
CA LEU A 149 14.49 -35.90 17.66
C LEU A 149 15.07 -36.72 18.82
N ALA A 150 14.55 -36.53 20.04
CA ALA A 150 14.99 -37.26 21.22
C ALA A 150 14.35 -38.65 21.38
N SER A 151 13.38 -39.01 20.52
CA SER A 151 12.67 -40.28 20.62
C SER A 151 13.57 -41.43 20.20
N PRO A 152 13.65 -42.54 20.96
CA PRO A 152 14.38 -43.73 20.51
C PRO A 152 13.72 -44.47 19.33
N LYS A 153 12.40 -44.28 19.13
CA LYS A 153 11.64 -44.91 18.04
C LYS A 153 11.66 -44.07 16.76
N PHE A 154 11.79 -42.76 16.90
CA PHE A 154 11.95 -41.83 15.79
C PHE A 154 13.36 -41.22 15.86
N GLY A 155 13.57 -40.04 15.26
CA GLY A 155 14.87 -39.38 15.28
C GLY A 155 15.09 -38.51 14.05
N ALA A 156 16.29 -37.97 13.94
CA ALA A 156 16.68 -37.06 12.85
C ALA A 156 16.60 -37.70 11.46
N ASP A 157 16.76 -39.03 11.37
CA ASP A 157 16.70 -39.78 10.12
C ASP A 157 15.37 -40.53 9.91
N SER A 158 14.35 -40.22 10.70
CA SER A 158 13.04 -40.88 10.60
C SER A 158 12.16 -40.31 9.48
N ASP A 159 11.32 -41.18 8.89
CA ASP A 159 10.31 -40.78 7.89
C ASP A 159 9.35 -39.70 8.41
N LEU A 160 9.00 -39.75 9.70
CA LEU A 160 8.17 -38.74 10.34
C LEU A 160 8.85 -37.36 10.29
N TYR A 161 10.12 -37.27 10.69
CA TYR A 161 10.87 -36.02 10.68
C TYR A 161 10.98 -35.44 9.26
N ARG A 162 11.22 -36.31 8.27
CA ARG A 162 11.23 -35.95 6.86
C ARG A 162 9.86 -35.47 6.35
N SER A 163 8.78 -36.14 6.72
CA SER A 163 7.41 -35.77 6.30
C SER A 163 6.96 -34.41 6.83
N LEU A 164 7.52 -33.96 7.95
CA LEU A 164 7.32 -32.61 8.50
C LEU A 164 8.07 -31.52 7.71
N GLY A 165 8.82 -31.90 6.67
CA GLY A 165 9.59 -30.99 5.82
C GLY A 165 10.99 -30.68 6.32
N TYR A 166 11.48 -31.37 7.35
CA TYR A 166 12.86 -31.24 7.80
C TYR A 166 13.80 -32.11 6.95
N VAL A 167 15.02 -31.62 6.76
CA VAL A 167 16.11 -32.38 6.14
C VAL A 167 16.73 -33.30 7.19
N THR A 168 16.85 -34.58 6.86
CA THR A 168 17.45 -35.60 7.75
C THR A 168 18.97 -35.43 7.85
N ASP A 169 19.61 -36.02 8.87
CA ASP A 169 21.06 -35.88 9.07
C ASP A 169 21.86 -36.63 8.00
N ILE A 170 21.36 -37.80 7.56
CA ILE A 170 21.94 -38.54 6.42
C ILE A 170 21.95 -37.68 5.15
N GLU A 171 20.87 -36.94 4.90
CA GLU A 171 20.80 -36.06 3.73
C GLU A 171 21.67 -34.83 3.85
N ARG A 172 21.76 -34.22 5.04
CA ARG A 172 22.71 -33.13 5.29
C ARG A 172 24.15 -33.60 5.07
N ALA A 173 24.48 -34.79 5.56
CA ALA A 173 25.81 -35.38 5.42
C ALA A 173 26.16 -35.71 3.96
N SER A 174 25.15 -36.04 3.14
CA SER A 174 25.35 -36.32 1.71
C SER A 174 25.89 -35.12 0.91
N GLY A 175 25.77 -33.89 1.44
CA GLY A 175 26.19 -32.67 0.76
C GLY A 175 25.49 -32.43 -0.57
N LEU A 176 24.41 -33.18 -0.87
CA LEU A 176 23.72 -33.18 -2.14
C LEU A 176 22.98 -31.86 -2.32
N LYS A 177 23.68 -30.88 -2.89
CA LYS A 177 23.07 -29.66 -3.42
C LYS A 177 22.34 -30.04 -4.70
N ARG A 178 21.01 -29.92 -4.69
CA ARG A 178 20.25 -29.90 -5.94
C ARG A 178 20.53 -28.56 -6.58
N GLU A 179 21.34 -28.54 -7.63
CA GLU A 179 21.40 -27.40 -8.53
C GLU A 179 19.97 -27.19 -9.05
N GLY A 180 19.46 -25.96 -8.93
CA GLY A 180 18.13 -25.62 -9.43
C GLY A 180 18.11 -25.89 -10.92
N GLY A 181 17.39 -26.94 -11.33
CA GLY A 181 17.26 -27.32 -12.72
C GLY A 181 16.47 -26.28 -13.50
N ASP A 182 17.17 -25.28 -14.02
CA ASP A 182 16.83 -24.62 -15.28
C ASP A 182 17.55 -25.39 -16.39
N SER A 183 17.04 -26.58 -16.68
CA SER A 183 17.37 -27.33 -17.89
C SER A 183 16.11 -28.13 -18.24
N ALA A 184 15.11 -27.39 -18.72
CA ALA A 184 14.11 -28.01 -19.57
C ALA A 184 14.86 -28.69 -20.73
N PRO A 185 14.62 -29.98 -21.00
CA PRO A 185 15.18 -30.59 -22.20
C PRO A 185 14.54 -29.92 -23.41
N GLU A 186 15.34 -29.13 -24.13
CA GLU A 186 15.01 -28.63 -25.45
C GLU A 186 14.70 -29.85 -26.32
N THR A 187 13.42 -30.01 -26.65
CA THR A 187 12.95 -31.08 -27.52
C THR A 187 13.29 -30.63 -28.94
N ASP A 188 14.46 -31.04 -29.43
CA ASP A 188 14.80 -30.93 -30.85
C ASP A 188 13.99 -31.96 -31.65
N GLN A 189 13.71 -31.59 -32.89
CA GLN A 189 12.63 -32.05 -33.78
C GLN A 189 12.56 -33.55 -34.09
#